data_AF-A0A962H523-F1
#
_entry.id   AF-A0A962H523-F1
#
_cell.length_a   1.000
_cell.length_b   1.000
_cell.length_c   1.000
_cell.angle_alpha   90.00
_cell.angle_beta   90.00
_cell.angle_gamma   90.00
#
_symmetry.space_group_name_H-M   'P 1'
#
loop_
_entity.id
_entity.type
_entity.pdbx_description
1 polymer ?
#
loop_
_entity_poly.entity_id
_entity_poly.type
_entity_poly.pdbx_seq_one_letter_code
_entity_poly.pdbx_strand_id
1 'polypeptide(L)'
;MRKRVVFVDVDDTLVRSVGTKRIPMPAVVAAVRALYGRGDALYLWSSGGADYARASAVELGIEECFLGFLPKPDVYIDDQSVDEWRYCQHLLPGNAGDA
;
A
#
# COMPACT_ATOMS: atom_id res chain seq x y z
N MET A 1 15.29 17.06 -4.17
CA MET A 1 14.01 16.57 -4.72
C MET A 1 13.14 16.09 -3.57
N ARG A 2 11.81 16.25 -3.64
CA ARG A 2 10.88 15.74 -2.62
C ARG A 2 10.79 14.21 -2.77
N LYS A 3 11.03 13.48 -1.68
CA LYS A 3 10.81 12.01 -1.62
C LYS A 3 9.31 11.75 -1.79
N ARG A 4 8.92 10.85 -2.70
CA ARG A 4 7.50 10.49 -2.83
C ARG A 4 7.09 9.59 -1.67
N VAL A 5 5.84 9.73 -1.25
CA VAL A 5 5.24 8.94 -0.18
C VAL A 5 4.11 8.14 -0.81
N VAL A 6 4.10 6.83 -0.59
CA VAL A 6 3.13 5.91 -1.20
C VAL A 6 2.49 5.07 -0.10
N PHE A 7 1.17 5.09 -0.06
CA PHE A 7 0.37 4.25 0.82
C PHE A 7 -0.19 3.09 0.01
N VAL A 8 0.10 1.86 0.45
CA VAL A 8 -0.27 0.63 -0.26
C VAL A 8 -1.30 -0.12 0.56
N ASP A 9 -2.38 -0.55 -0.08
CA ASP A 9 -3.43 -1.39 0.53
C ASP A 9 -3.05 -2.87 0.55
N VAL A 10 -3.71 -3.65 1.41
CA VAL A 10 -3.50 -5.09 1.55
C VAL A 10 -4.51 -5.87 0.70
N ASP A 11 -5.79 -5.82 1.09
CA ASP A 11 -6.83 -6.68 0.53
C ASP A 11 -7.22 -6.24 -0.88
N ASP A 12 -7.38 -7.21 -1.77
CA ASP A 12 -7.56 -7.04 -3.21
C ASP A 12 -6.48 -6.20 -3.92
N THR A 13 -5.38 -5.91 -3.22
CA THR A 13 -4.24 -5.12 -3.71
C THR A 13 -2.96 -5.94 -3.71
N LEU A 14 -2.47 -6.34 -2.53
CA LEU A 14 -1.31 -7.24 -2.40
C LEU A 14 -1.71 -8.71 -2.32
N VAL A 15 -2.91 -8.97 -1.81
CA VAL A 15 -3.47 -10.31 -1.63
C VAL A 15 -4.95 -10.29 -1.99
N ARG A 16 -5.37 -11.27 -2.78
CA ARG A 16 -6.78 -11.57 -3.02
C ARG A 16 -7.21 -12.75 -2.16
N SER A 17 -8.34 -12.62 -1.48
CA SER A 17 -8.89 -13.69 -0.65
C SER A 17 -9.97 -14.47 -1.41
N VAL A 18 -9.89 -15.80 -1.40
CA VAL A 18 -10.90 -16.73 -1.92
C VAL A 18 -11.24 -17.72 -0.82
N GLY A 19 -12.35 -17.49 -0.12
CA GLY A 19 -12.63 -18.15 1.15
C GLY A 19 -11.56 -17.81 2.18
N THR A 20 -10.93 -18.82 2.78
CA THR A 20 -9.80 -18.64 3.71
C THR A 20 -8.44 -18.57 3.01
N LYS A 21 -8.38 -18.84 1.70
CA LYS A 21 -7.13 -18.84 0.95
C LYS A 21 -6.77 -17.43 0.53
N ARG A 22 -5.56 -17.00 0.87
CA ARG A 22 -4.94 -15.76 0.40
C ARG A 22 -4.06 -16.06 -0.79
N ILE A 23 -4.24 -15.31 -1.87
CA ILE A 23 -3.52 -15.46 -3.13
C ILE A 23 -2.75 -14.15 -3.35
N PRO A 24 -1.40 -14.17 -3.33
CA PRO A 24 -0.60 -12.99 -3.63
C PRO A 24 -0.93 -12.40 -4.99
N MET A 25 -0.81 -11.08 -5.12
CA MET A 25 -0.93 -10.32 -6.36
C MET A 25 0.48 -9.95 -6.86
N PRO A 26 1.16 -10.80 -7.67
CA PRO A 26 2.61 -10.70 -7.86
C PRO A 26 3.05 -9.41 -8.57
N ALA A 27 2.20 -8.89 -9.48
CA ALA A 27 2.47 -7.64 -10.18
C ALA A 27 2.56 -6.43 -9.21
N VAL A 28 1.67 -6.38 -8.21
CA VAL A 28 1.67 -5.30 -7.22
C VAL A 28 2.84 -5.46 -6.24
N VAL A 29 3.15 -6.69 -5.83
CA VAL A 29 4.34 -6.98 -5.01
C VAL A 29 5.62 -6.54 -5.72
N ALA A 30 5.73 -6.80 -7.03
CA ALA A 30 6.86 -6.32 -7.84
C ALA A 30 6.92 -4.79 -7.91
N ALA A 31 5.77 -4.12 -8.07
CA ALA A 31 5.70 -2.66 -8.06
C ALA A 31 6.16 -2.06 -6.72
N VAL A 32 5.76 -2.65 -5.58
CA VAL A 32 6.22 -2.26 -4.24
C VAL A 32 7.74 -2.34 -4.13
N ARG A 33 8.35 -3.44 -4.58
CA ARG A 33 9.81 -3.59 -4.56
C ARG A 33 10.50 -2.56 -5.47
N ALA A 34 9.92 -2.27 -6.64
CA ALA A 34 10.45 -1.26 -7.55
C ALA A 34 10.41 0.15 -6.93
N LEU A 35 9.27 0.54 -6.33
CA LEU A 35 9.10 1.78 -5.57
C LEU A 35 10.15 1.90 -4.45
N TYR A 36 10.31 0.84 -3.65
CA TYR A 36 11.33 0.79 -2.59
C TYR A 36 12.75 0.96 -3.15
N GLY A 37 13.07 0.26 -4.24
CA GLY A 37 14.38 0.34 -4.91
C GLY A 37 14.70 1.73 -5.50
N ARG A 38 13.67 2.52 -5.85
CA ARG A 38 13.83 3.94 -6.26
C ARG A 38 14.04 4.89 -5.08
N GLY A 39 13.90 4.40 -3.85
CA GLY A 39 14.00 5.20 -2.64
C GLY A 39 12.72 5.96 -2.31
N ASP A 40 11.55 5.50 -2.77
CA ASP A 40 10.26 6.05 -2.33
C ASP A 40 10.01 5.70 -0.85
N ALA A 41 9.16 6.46 -0.15
CA ALA A 41 8.75 6.19 1.22
C ALA A 41 7.42 5.43 1.20
N LEU A 42 7.43 4.16 1.57
CA LEU A 42 6.22 3.34 1.53
C LEU A 42 5.63 3.13 2.92
N TYR A 43 4.31 3.19 3.01
CA TYR A 43 3.52 2.82 4.17
C TYR A 43 2.49 1.79 3.75
N LEU A 44 2.27 0.76 4.56
CA LEU A 44 1.24 -0.24 4.31
C LEU A 44 0.06 -0.01 5.25
N TRP A 45 -1.15 0.01 4.71
CA TRP A 45 -2.36 0.19 5.50
C TRP A 45 -3.45 -0.84 5.20
N SER A 46 -4.32 -1.07 6.18
CA SER A 46 -5.49 -1.93 6.00
C SER A 46 -6.61 -1.51 6.94
N SER A 47 -7.86 -1.74 6.53
CA SER A 47 -9.02 -1.69 7.43
C SER A 47 -8.94 -2.76 8.53
N GLY A 48 -8.18 -3.84 8.34
CA GLY A 48 -7.88 -4.84 9.39
C GLY A 48 -6.89 -4.38 10.45
N GLY A 49 -6.35 -3.16 10.34
CA GLY A 49 -5.43 -2.57 11.31
C GLY A 49 -3.95 -2.76 10.98
N ALA A 50 -3.09 -2.09 11.76
CA ALA A 50 -1.64 -2.07 11.54
C ALA A 50 -0.99 -3.46 11.69
N ASP A 51 -1.42 -4.25 12.68
CA ASP A 51 -0.88 -5.60 12.91
C ASP A 51 -1.18 -6.54 11.73
N TYR A 52 -2.40 -6.45 11.19
CA TYR A 52 -2.79 -7.21 10.01
C TYR A 52 -2.02 -6.78 8.75
N ALA A 53 -1.80 -5.47 8.58
CA ALA A 53 -0.96 -4.96 7.50
C ALA A 53 0.47 -5.51 7.61
N ARG A 54 1.08 -5.42 8.80
CA ARG A 54 2.43 -5.95 9.03
C ARG A 54 2.53 -7.45 8.79
N ALA A 55 1.59 -8.23 9.30
CA ALA A 55 1.56 -9.68 9.09
C ALA A 55 1.49 -10.03 7.60
N SER A 56 0.71 -9.28 6.82
CA SER A 56 0.60 -9.47 5.37
C SER A 56 1.91 -9.15 4.64
N ALA A 57 2.65 -8.12 5.07
CA ALA A 57 3.96 -7.82 4.49
C ALA A 57 5.01 -8.89 4.80
N VAL A 58 4.99 -9.44 6.01
CA VAL A 58 5.86 -10.56 6.43
C VAL A 58 5.54 -11.81 5.61
N GLU A 59 4.26 -12.14 5.45
CA GLU A 59 3.78 -13.28 4.62
C GLU A 59 4.30 -13.19 3.19
N LEU A 60 4.35 -11.98 2.63
CA LEU A 60 4.82 -11.70 1.27
C LEU A 60 6.33 -11.44 1.16
N GLY A 61 7.05 -11.40 2.29
CA GLY A 61 8.48 -11.12 2.37
C GLY A 61 8.88 -9.72 1.90
N ILE A 62 8.02 -8.72 2.08
CA ILE A 62 8.23 -7.30 1.69
C ILE A 62 8.17 -6.35 2.89
N GLU A 63 8.30 -6.85 4.12
CA GLU A 63 8.26 -6.03 5.35
C GLU A 63 9.28 -4.87 5.29
N GLU A 64 10.48 -5.16 4.80
CA GLU A 64 11.59 -4.21 4.67
C GLU A 64 11.31 -3.06 3.71
N CYS A 65 10.34 -3.21 2.81
CA CYS A 65 9.97 -2.17 1.86
C CYS A 65 9.24 -0.99 2.53
N PHE A 66 8.67 -1.18 3.73
CA PHE A 66 7.79 -0.21 4.37
C PHE A 66 8.45 0.50 5.56
N LEU A 67 8.22 1.81 5.66
CA LEU A 67 8.62 2.63 6.81
C LEU A 67 7.65 2.50 7.99
N GLY A 68 6.44 2.01 7.77
CA GLY A 68 5.43 1.83 8.80
C GLY A 68 4.19 1.09 8.32
N PHE A 69 3.46 0.56 9.31
CA PHE A 69 2.20 -0.17 9.14
C PHE A 69 1.10 0.57 9.90
N LEU A 70 -0.04 0.82 9.24
CA LEU A 70 -1.08 1.71 9.75
C LEU A 70 -2.47 1.08 9.60
N PRO A 71 -3.43 1.40 10.48
CA PRO A 71 -4.83 1.24 10.12
C PRO A 71 -5.18 2.23 9.00
N LYS A 72 -6.14 1.89 8.13
CA LYS A 72 -6.81 2.92 7.32
C LYS A 72 -7.57 3.87 8.27
N PRO A 73 -7.54 5.18 8.03
CA PRO A 73 -8.22 6.12 8.92
C PRO A 73 -9.74 5.96 8.84
N ASP A 74 -10.43 6.07 9.96
CA ASP A 74 -11.89 6.21 10.00
C ASP A 74 -12.33 7.62 9.55
N VAL A 75 -11.53 8.64 9.91
CA VAL A 75 -11.74 10.05 9.58
C VAL A 75 -10.39 10.70 9.32
N TYR A 76 -10.32 11.56 8.31
CA TYR A 76 -9.24 12.53 8.14
C TYR A 76 -9.84 13.94 8.19
N ILE A 77 -9.11 14.88 8.78
CA ILE A 77 -9.53 16.28 8.89
C ILE A 77 -8.56 17.08 8.03
N ASP A 78 -9.07 17.65 6.95
CA ASP A 78 -8.31 18.40 5.95
C ASP A 78 -9.25 19.43 5.29
N ASP A 79 -8.72 20.55 4.81
CA ASP A 79 -9.52 21.57 4.10
C ASP A 79 -9.86 21.15 2.66
N GLN A 80 -9.24 20.10 2.15
CA GLN A 80 -9.47 19.52 0.84
C GLN A 80 -9.77 18.02 0.94
N SER A 81 -10.61 17.50 0.03
CA SER A 81 -10.76 16.05 -0.07
C SER A 81 -9.53 15.41 -0.73
N VAL A 82 -9.29 14.13 -0.48
CA VAL A 82 -8.10 13.41 -0.99
C VAL A 82 -7.94 13.51 -2.51
N ASP A 83 -9.04 13.53 -3.26
CA ASP A 83 -9.04 13.66 -4.72
C ASP A 83 -8.67 15.06 -5.23
N GLU A 84 -8.70 16.08 -4.37
CA GLU A 84 -8.29 17.45 -4.68
C GLU A 84 -6.79 17.70 -4.36
N TRP A 85 -6.12 16.77 -3.69
CA TRP A 85 -4.71 16.92 -3.32
C TRP A 85 -3.81 16.92 -4.56
N ARG A 86 -3.08 18.03 -4.77
CA ARG A 86 -2.24 18.33 -5.96
C ARG A 86 -1.37 17.19 -6.50
N TYR A 87 -0.86 16.30 -5.64
CA TYR A 87 0.06 15.22 -6.03
C TYR A 87 -0.44 13.82 -5.68
N CYS A 88 -1.61 13.68 -5.06
CA CYS A 88 -2.14 12.38 -4.68
C CYS A 88 -2.87 11.77 -5.87
N GLN A 89 -2.53 10.53 -6.21
CA GLN A 89 -3.18 9.79 -7.29
C GLN A 89 -3.68 8.46 -6.74
N HIS A 90 -4.93 8.15 -7.02
CA HIS A 90 -5.49 6.83 -6.78
C HIS A 90 -5.15 5.92 -7.96
N LEU A 91 -4.42 4.85 -7.71
CA LEU A 91 -4.08 3.82 -8.69
C LEU A 91 -4.72 2.49 -8.29
N LEU A 92 -5.41 1.87 -9.24
CA LEU A 92 -5.91 0.50 -9.05
C LEU A 92 -4.74 -0.51 -9.14
N PRO A 93 -4.87 -1.71 -8.55
CA PRO A 93 -3.83 -2.75 -8.61
C PRO A 93 -3.34 -3.07 -10.04
N GLY A 94 -4.24 -3.02 -11.03
CA GLY A 94 -3.89 -3.22 -12.44
C GLY A 94 -2.99 -2.13 -13.05
N ASN A 95 -2.92 -0.96 -12.40
CA ASN A 95 -2.13 0.21 -12.79
C ASN A 95 -0.95 0.46 -11.84
N ALA A 96 -0.63 -0.46 -10.94
CA ALA A 96 0.43 -0.25 -9.94
C ALA A 96 1.83 0.01 -10.56
N GLY A 97 2.05 -0.37 -11.82
CA GLY A 97 3.29 -0.06 -12.55
C GLY A 97 3.43 1.41 -12.97
N ASP A 98 2.33 2.17 -12.98
CA ASP A 98 2.32 3.61 -13.29
C ASP A 98 2.70 4.45 -12.06
N ALA A 99 2.83 3.80 -10.89
CA ALA A 99 3.26 4.40 -9.64
C ALA A 99 4.74 4.80 -9.67
#